data_AF-A0A6N8NJF8-F1
#
_entry.id   AF-A0A6N8NJF8-F1
#
_cell.length_a   1.000
_cell.length_b   1.000
_cell.length_c   1.000
_cell.angle_alpha   90.00
_cell.angle_beta   90.00
_cell.angle_gamma   90.00
#
_symmetry.space_group_name_H-M   'P 1'
#
loop_
_entity.id
_entity.type
_entity.pdbx_description
1 polymer ?
#
loop_
_entity_poly.entity_id
_entity_poly.type
_entity_poly.pdbx_seq_one_letter_code
_entity_poly.pdbx_strand_id
1 'polypeptide(L)'
;KKPGEAILHAFNATYQQIRENMSEFARCHYGYIQIPPVTTFRADGPETPEEEKGYWFHAYQPEDLCTIHNPMGDLQDFIALVKDAKKFGIDIIPDYTFNFMGIGGSGKNDLDYPSADIRAKISKDIEGGIPGY
;
A
#
# COMPACT_ATOMS: atom_id res chain seq x y z
N LYS A 1 -26.16 1.31 -0.64
CA LYS A 1 -26.48 -0.10 -0.29
C LYS A 1 -25.29 -0.95 -0.76
N LYS A 2 -24.84 -1.93 0.04
CA LYS A 2 -23.69 -2.77 -0.31
C LYS A 2 -24.01 -3.65 -1.55
N PRO A 3 -23.09 -3.84 -2.52
CA PRO A 3 -23.36 -4.61 -3.76
C PRO A 3 -23.54 -6.12 -3.56
N GLY A 4 -22.85 -6.70 -2.58
CA GLY A 4 -22.91 -8.12 -2.22
C GLY A 4 -22.04 -8.44 -1.00
N GLU A 5 -21.73 -9.72 -0.76
CA GLU A 5 -20.97 -10.17 0.41
C GLU A 5 -19.58 -10.73 0.08
N ALA A 6 -19.29 -10.96 -1.21
CA ALA A 6 -18.00 -11.49 -1.65
C ALA A 6 -16.87 -10.46 -1.49
N ILE A 7 -15.66 -10.96 -1.22
CA ILE A 7 -14.42 -10.19 -1.13
C ILE A 7 -13.62 -10.41 -2.41
N LEU A 8 -13.24 -9.32 -3.08
CA LEU A 8 -12.23 -9.34 -4.14
C LEU A 8 -10.84 -9.14 -3.52
N HIS A 9 -9.90 -10.04 -3.79
CA HIS A 9 -8.50 -9.83 -3.45
C HIS A 9 -7.80 -9.12 -4.62
N ALA A 10 -7.55 -7.82 -4.48
CA ALA A 10 -6.85 -7.00 -5.46
C ALA A 10 -5.32 -7.13 -5.31
N PHE A 11 -4.83 -8.36 -5.45
CA PHE A 11 -3.42 -8.71 -5.25
C PHE A 11 -2.51 -7.90 -6.17
N ASN A 12 -1.50 -7.24 -5.58
CA ASN A 12 -0.47 -6.47 -6.27
C ASN A 12 -0.99 -5.31 -7.16
N ALA A 13 -2.25 -4.88 -6.96
CA ALA A 13 -2.83 -3.76 -7.69
C ALA A 13 -2.53 -2.43 -7.01
N THR A 14 -2.23 -1.39 -7.79
CA THR A 14 -2.11 -0.03 -7.26
C THR A 14 -3.48 0.50 -6.83
N TYR A 15 -3.51 1.45 -5.89
CA TYR A 15 -4.75 2.08 -5.45
C TYR A 15 -5.49 2.73 -6.62
N GLN A 16 -4.76 3.29 -7.59
CA GLN A 16 -5.32 3.84 -8.82
C GLN A 16 -6.01 2.76 -9.69
N GLN A 17 -5.35 1.62 -9.94
CA GLN A 17 -5.94 0.52 -10.72
C GLN A 17 -7.25 0.04 -10.10
N ILE A 18 -7.31 -0.04 -8.77
CA ILE A 18 -8.54 -0.43 -8.06
C ILE A 18 -9.64 0.63 -8.25
N ARG A 19 -9.29 1.92 -8.14
CA ARG A 19 -10.23 3.03 -8.33
C ARG A 19 -10.82 3.06 -9.72
N GLU A 20 -10.01 2.83 -10.76
CA GLU A 20 -10.43 2.81 -12.16
C GLU A 20 -11.44 1.68 -12.47
N ASN A 21 -11.39 0.58 -11.70
CA ASN A 21 -12.25 -0.60 -11.90
C ASN A 21 -13.42 -0.68 -10.91
N MET A 22 -13.63 0.33 -10.05
CA MET A 22 -14.60 0.28 -8.95
C MET A 22 -16.04 0.02 -9.41
N SER A 23 -16.44 0.59 -10.55
CA SER A 23 -17.78 0.40 -11.14
C SER A 23 -18.01 -1.06 -11.56
N GLU A 24 -16.98 -1.70 -12.12
CA GLU A 24 -17.01 -3.09 -12.54
C GLU A 24 -17.07 -4.03 -11.33
N PHE A 25 -16.33 -3.73 -10.26
CA PHE A 25 -16.39 -4.51 -9.02
C PHE A 25 -17.80 -4.47 -8.39
N ALA A 26 -18.45 -3.31 -8.41
CA ALA A 26 -19.83 -3.16 -7.94
C ALA A 26 -20.81 -3.95 -8.82
N ARG A 27 -20.63 -3.92 -10.16
CA ARG A 27 -21.45 -4.69 -11.12
C ARG A 27 -21.30 -6.20 -10.92
N CYS A 28 -20.12 -6.66 -10.49
CA CYS A 28 -19.84 -8.04 -10.14
C CYS A 28 -20.26 -8.43 -8.71
N HIS A 29 -20.95 -7.55 -7.97
CA HIS A 29 -21.46 -7.81 -6.62
C HIS A 29 -20.39 -8.06 -5.53
N TYR A 30 -19.17 -7.52 -5.71
CA TYR A 30 -18.20 -7.49 -4.61
C TYR A 30 -18.61 -6.44 -3.57
N GLY A 31 -18.71 -6.87 -2.31
CA GLY A 31 -19.02 -6.00 -1.17
C GLY A 31 -17.78 -5.44 -0.48
N TYR A 32 -16.64 -6.07 -0.72
CA TYR A 32 -15.37 -5.77 -0.08
C TYR A 32 -14.24 -5.94 -1.08
N ILE A 33 -13.18 -5.15 -0.91
CA ILE A 33 -11.91 -5.33 -1.62
C ILE A 33 -10.80 -5.44 -0.58
N GLN A 34 -10.11 -6.58 -0.54
CA GLN A 34 -8.83 -6.69 0.15
C GLN A 34 -7.74 -6.11 -0.75
N ILE A 35 -7.02 -5.12 -0.24
CA ILE A 35 -5.95 -4.42 -0.97
C ILE A 35 -4.59 -4.93 -0.52
N PRO A 36 -3.51 -4.70 -1.30
CA PRO A 36 -2.16 -5.07 -0.89
C PRO A 36 -1.73 -4.39 0.43
N PRO A 37 -0.65 -4.87 1.07
CA PRO A 37 -0.12 -4.25 2.28
C PRO A 37 0.03 -2.73 2.16
N VAL A 38 -0.46 -2.00 3.17
CA VAL A 38 -0.50 -0.52 3.15
C VAL A 38 0.68 0.15 3.82
N THR A 39 1.50 -0.61 4.55
CA THR A 39 2.68 -0.10 5.24
C THR A 39 3.68 0.49 4.25
N THR A 40 4.59 1.32 4.74
CA THR A 40 5.72 1.78 3.94
C THR A 40 6.71 0.66 3.71
N PHE A 41 7.05 0.45 2.44
CA PHE A 41 8.10 -0.45 1.99
C PHE A 41 8.60 0.03 0.62
N ARG A 42 9.93 0.08 0.43
CA ARG A 42 10.60 0.35 -0.86
C ARG A 42 9.85 1.39 -1.73
N ALA A 43 9.59 2.57 -1.16
CA ALA A 43 8.84 3.65 -1.81
C ALA A 43 9.36 4.07 -3.20
N ASP A 44 10.63 3.79 -3.48
CA ASP A 44 11.30 4.00 -4.77
C ASP A 44 10.92 3.00 -5.86
N GLY A 45 10.21 1.91 -5.51
CA GLY A 45 9.78 0.90 -6.47
C GLY A 45 10.89 -0.07 -6.90
N PRO A 46 10.60 -0.94 -7.88
CA PRO A 46 11.61 -1.78 -8.52
C PRO A 46 12.59 -0.93 -9.33
N GLU A 47 13.88 -1.24 -9.25
CA GLU A 47 14.91 -0.54 -10.03
C GLU A 47 15.02 -1.12 -11.45
N THR A 48 14.54 -2.35 -11.67
CA THR A 48 14.62 -3.04 -12.96
C THR A 48 13.32 -3.78 -13.29
N PRO A 49 13.03 -4.04 -14.59
CA PRO A 49 11.89 -4.87 -14.99
C PRO A 49 11.96 -6.31 -14.46
N GLU A 50 13.16 -6.82 -14.15
CA GLU A 50 13.32 -8.15 -13.57
C GLU A 50 12.95 -8.14 -12.08
N GLU A 51 13.30 -7.08 -11.35
CA GLU A 51 12.85 -6.87 -9.96
C GLU A 51 11.34 -6.74 -9.89
N GLU A 52 10.71 -6.06 -10.85
CA GLU A 52 9.26 -5.88 -10.93
C GLU A 52 8.51 -7.23 -10.90
N LYS A 53 9.00 -8.24 -11.63
CA LYS A 53 8.40 -9.59 -11.68
C LYS A 53 8.39 -10.29 -10.32
N GLY A 54 9.38 -10.02 -9.48
CA GLY A 54 9.53 -10.59 -8.14
C GLY A 54 9.01 -9.68 -7.03
N TYR A 55 8.57 -8.46 -7.33
CA TYR A 55 8.50 -7.40 -6.34
C TYR A 55 7.47 -7.59 -5.22
N TRP A 56 6.45 -8.40 -5.48
CA TRP A 56 5.27 -8.55 -4.62
C TRP A 56 5.60 -8.89 -3.15
N PHE A 57 6.67 -9.65 -2.89
CA PHE A 57 6.99 -10.08 -1.53
C PHE A 57 7.60 -8.96 -0.67
N HIS A 58 8.08 -7.88 -1.29
CA HIS A 58 8.56 -6.70 -0.56
C HIS A 58 7.42 -6.00 0.20
N ALA A 59 6.17 -6.15 -0.27
CA ALA A 59 5.00 -5.60 0.43
C ALA A 59 4.82 -6.17 1.84
N TYR A 60 5.37 -7.35 2.12
CA TYR A 60 5.31 -8.01 3.42
C TYR A 60 6.57 -7.76 4.26
N GLN A 61 7.42 -6.80 3.90
CA GLN A 61 8.62 -6.43 4.63
C GLN A 61 8.56 -4.94 5.02
N PRO A 62 7.72 -4.57 6.00
CA PRO A 62 7.48 -3.16 6.31
C PRO A 62 8.74 -2.49 6.86
N GLU A 63 9.01 -1.28 6.37
CA GLU A 63 10.08 -0.39 6.85
C GLU A 63 9.54 0.60 7.89
N ASP A 64 8.26 0.97 7.77
CA ASP A 64 7.51 1.78 8.73
C ASP A 64 6.04 1.33 8.78
N LEU A 65 5.48 1.26 9.99
CA LEU A 65 4.07 0.92 10.24
C LEU A 65 3.17 2.15 10.37
N CYS A 66 3.74 3.35 10.52
CA CYS A 66 3.02 4.59 10.81
C CYS A 66 2.67 5.39 9.55
N THR A 67 3.35 5.13 8.44
CA THR A 67 3.14 5.82 7.16
C THR A 67 2.61 4.87 6.09
N ILE A 68 1.88 5.44 5.12
CA ILE A 68 1.44 4.76 3.90
C ILE A 68 2.19 5.41 2.75
N HIS A 69 3.29 4.79 2.35
CA HIS A 69 4.02 5.20 1.17
C HIS A 69 4.76 4.01 0.57
N ASN A 70 4.24 3.48 -0.53
CA ASN A 70 4.79 2.31 -1.18
C ASN A 70 4.46 2.32 -2.68
N PRO A 71 4.98 1.37 -3.48
CA PRO A 71 4.76 1.35 -4.92
C PRO A 71 3.30 1.18 -5.37
N MET A 72 2.38 0.82 -4.47
CA MET A 72 0.95 0.73 -4.76
C MET A 72 0.23 2.08 -4.61
N GLY A 73 0.86 3.05 -3.94
CA GLY A 73 0.36 4.40 -3.74
C GLY A 73 0.75 4.97 -2.38
N ASP A 74 0.35 6.22 -2.17
CA ASP A 74 0.59 6.95 -0.92
C ASP A 74 -0.68 7.09 -0.05
N LEU A 75 -0.57 7.82 1.06
CA LEU A 75 -1.70 8.10 1.95
C LEU A 75 -2.85 8.83 1.24
N GLN A 76 -2.57 9.74 0.30
CA GLN A 76 -3.61 10.46 -0.44
C GLN A 76 -4.34 9.53 -1.40
N ASP A 77 -3.61 8.66 -2.10
CA ASP A 77 -4.19 7.63 -2.96
C ASP A 77 -5.07 6.66 -2.16
N PHE A 78 -4.62 6.23 -0.97
CA PHE A 78 -5.41 5.38 -0.08
C PHE A 78 -6.70 6.09 0.39
N ILE A 79 -6.62 7.36 0.78
CA ILE A 79 -7.78 8.18 1.14
C ILE A 79 -8.75 8.28 -0.06
N ALA A 80 -8.23 8.52 -1.26
CA ALA A 80 -9.02 8.62 -2.47
C ALA A 80 -9.71 7.28 -2.81
N LEU A 81 -9.00 6.16 -2.65
CA LEU A 81 -9.54 4.81 -2.82
C LEU A 81 -10.71 4.55 -1.87
N VAL A 82 -10.54 4.80 -0.57
CA VAL A 82 -11.61 4.60 0.42
C VAL A 82 -12.82 5.50 0.12
N LYS A 83 -12.58 6.77 -0.26
CA LYS A 83 -13.65 7.70 -0.65
C LYS A 83 -14.40 7.23 -1.88
N ASP A 84 -13.70 6.73 -2.90
CA ASP A 84 -14.31 6.27 -4.15
C ASP A 84 -15.09 4.96 -3.93
N ALA A 85 -14.52 3.99 -3.22
CA ALA A 85 -15.19 2.73 -2.89
C ALA A 85 -16.52 2.95 -2.15
N LYS A 86 -16.54 3.90 -1.21
CA LYS A 86 -17.74 4.28 -0.46
C LYS A 86 -18.89 4.75 -1.36
N LYS A 87 -18.62 5.40 -2.50
CA LYS A 87 -19.64 5.83 -3.47
C LYS A 87 -20.41 4.63 -4.05
N PHE A 88 -19.75 3.48 -4.16
CA PHE A 88 -20.32 2.23 -4.66
C PHE A 88 -20.81 1.30 -3.54
N GLY A 89 -20.67 1.69 -2.27
CA GLY A 89 -21.02 0.86 -1.12
C GLY A 89 -20.08 -0.33 -0.92
N ILE A 90 -18.86 -0.25 -1.44
CA ILE A 90 -17.79 -1.24 -1.28
C ILE A 90 -16.90 -0.81 -0.11
N ASP A 91 -16.59 -1.75 0.79
CA ASP A 91 -15.65 -1.50 1.90
C ASP A 91 -14.24 -1.97 1.54
N ILE A 92 -13.22 -1.25 2.01
CA ILE A 92 -11.81 -1.59 1.81
C ILE A 92 -11.30 -2.34 3.03
N ILE A 93 -10.61 -3.47 2.81
CA ILE A 93 -9.93 -4.26 3.82
C ILE A 93 -8.41 -4.10 3.57
N PRO A 94 -7.72 -3.24 4.33
CA PRO A 94 -6.27 -3.11 4.22
C PRO A 94 -5.57 -4.36 4.75
N ASP A 95 -4.62 -4.88 3.98
CA ASP A 95 -3.69 -5.89 4.49
C ASP A 95 -2.61 -5.21 5.37
N TYR A 96 -2.36 -5.80 6.54
CA TYR A 96 -1.43 -5.27 7.54
C TYR A 96 -0.56 -6.38 8.10
N THR A 97 0.75 -6.25 7.89
CA THR A 97 1.76 -7.18 8.38
C THR A 97 2.31 -6.71 9.73
N PHE A 98 1.59 -6.98 10.83
CA PHE A 98 2.02 -6.56 12.18
C PHE A 98 2.96 -7.55 12.89
N ASN A 99 3.16 -8.74 12.34
CA ASN A 99 3.92 -9.80 13.01
C ASN A 99 5.44 -9.57 13.00
N PHE A 100 5.96 -8.92 11.97
CA PHE A 100 7.39 -8.69 11.78
C PHE A 100 7.66 -7.44 10.95
N MET A 101 8.90 -6.96 10.98
CA MET A 101 9.40 -5.88 10.16
C MET A 101 10.29 -6.42 9.04
N GLY A 102 10.39 -5.68 7.93
CA GLY A 102 11.44 -5.91 6.95
C GLY A 102 12.80 -5.70 7.60
N ILE A 103 13.85 -6.39 7.14
CA ILE A 103 15.19 -6.28 7.74
C ILE A 103 15.78 -4.86 7.56
N GLY A 104 15.10 -3.95 6.84
CA GLY A 104 15.67 -2.72 6.32
C GLY A 104 16.74 -3.10 5.30
N GLY A 105 16.68 -2.58 4.09
CA GLY A 105 17.68 -2.91 3.08
C GLY A 105 19.11 -2.88 3.67
N SER A 106 19.90 -3.93 3.38
CA SER A 106 21.36 -4.03 3.62
C SER A 106 21.92 -4.47 4.99
N GLY A 107 21.27 -5.37 5.74
CA GLY A 107 21.98 -6.16 6.77
C GLY A 107 22.48 -5.36 7.99
N LYS A 108 21.67 -4.41 8.46
CA LYS A 108 21.91 -3.65 9.69
C LYS A 108 21.38 -4.43 10.88
N ASN A 109 22.12 -4.41 12.00
CA ASN A 109 21.83 -5.16 13.22
C ASN A 109 21.06 -4.32 14.28
N ASP A 110 20.47 -3.18 13.91
CA ASP A 110 19.59 -2.44 14.81
C ASP A 110 18.13 -2.86 14.61
N LEU A 111 17.37 -2.97 15.72
CA LEU A 111 15.94 -3.29 15.71
C LEU A 111 15.10 -2.00 15.81
N ASP A 112 15.69 -0.88 15.37
CA ASP A 112 15.06 0.43 15.41
C ASP A 112 14.23 0.63 14.14
N TYR A 113 12.91 0.62 14.29
CA TYR A 113 11.97 0.82 13.18
C TYR A 113 11.15 2.10 13.36
N PRO A 114 11.04 2.96 12.34
CA PRO A 114 11.77 2.89 11.07
C PRO A 114 13.27 3.13 11.27
N SER A 115 14.14 2.57 10.46
CA SER A 115 15.59 2.75 10.61
C SER A 115 16.00 4.22 10.39
N ALA A 116 17.19 4.61 10.84
CA ALA A 116 17.64 6.01 10.78
C ALA A 116 17.63 6.59 9.36
N ASP A 117 17.99 5.78 8.36
CA ASP A 117 17.94 6.14 6.94
C ASP A 117 16.51 6.29 6.41
N ILE A 118 15.58 5.43 6.83
CA ILE A 118 14.16 5.57 6.46
C ILE A 118 13.58 6.84 7.09
N ARG A 119 13.88 7.12 8.36
CA ARG A 119 13.46 8.39 9.01
C ARG A 119 14.03 9.62 8.29
N ALA A 120 15.29 9.56 7.86
CA ALA A 120 15.92 10.65 7.11
C ALA A 120 15.27 10.83 5.72
N LYS A 121 14.93 9.74 5.04
CA LYS A 121 14.20 9.77 3.76
C LYS A 121 12.82 10.42 3.94
N ILE A 122 12.04 9.97 4.92
CA ILE A 122 10.72 10.55 5.26
C ILE A 122 10.86 12.05 5.57
N SER A 123 11.82 12.46 6.40
CA SER A 123 12.05 13.89 6.72
C SER A 123 12.32 14.72 5.47
N LYS A 124 13.16 14.22 4.57
CA LYS A 124 13.49 14.88 3.30
C LYS A 124 12.27 14.98 2.39
N ASP A 125 11.44 13.93 2.33
CA ASP A 125 10.24 13.91 1.49
C ASP A 125 9.19 14.91 2.02
N ILE A 126 9.03 15.03 3.34
CA ILE A 126 8.21 16.06 4.00
C ILE A 126 8.73 17.46 3.67
N GLU A 127 10.03 17.72 3.86
CA GLU A 127 10.65 19.02 3.57
C GLU A 127 10.55 19.39 2.07
N GLY A 128 10.60 18.38 1.20
CA GLY A 128 10.43 18.53 -0.25
C GLY A 128 8.98 18.70 -0.70
N GLY A 129 8.00 18.55 0.20
CA GLY A 129 6.58 18.65 -0.10
C GLY A 129 6.07 17.50 -0.99
N ILE A 130 6.68 16.32 -0.88
CA ILE A 130 6.20 15.13 -1.59
C ILE A 130 4.83 14.75 -1.01
N PRO A 131 3.78 14.61 -1.84
CA PRO A 131 2.48 14.18 -1.39
C PRO A 131 2.55 12.85 -0.64
N GLY A 132 1.71 12.70 0.39
CA GLY A 132 1.59 11.44 1.13
C GLY A 132 2.50 11.29 2.35
N TYR A 133 3.39 12.25 2.61
CA TYR A 133 4.10 12.41 3.89
C TYR A 133 3.67 13.67 4.65
#